data_AF-A0A2C9CFN3-F1
#
_entry.id   AF-A0A2C9CFN3-F1
#
_cell.length_a   1.000
_cell.length_b   1.000
_cell.length_c   1.000
_cell.angle_alpha   90.00
_cell.angle_beta   90.00
_cell.angle_gamma   90.00
#
_symmetry.space_group_name_H-M   'P 1'
#
loop_
_entity.id
_entity.type
_entity.pdbx_description
1 polymer ?
#
loop_
_entity_poly.entity_id
_entity_poly.type
_entity_poly.pdbx_seq_one_letter_code
_entity_poly.pdbx_strand_id
1 'polypeptide(L)'
;MNTDKHGFGFEKLVVLFAQTQSELQKQAARSVDIALVIRNWLFGWYIVEFENGGAERAELYGKKLLQCLSAELKQAGLKGVSLTNLKQFRLFYETYKEIGRAPPDQSSIDTNNWGKITQTVFAQSLNVDTQKIRQAAPDQSQETRACLQEITAKLSARFVLGWTHYVTLLTVKNSEERRFYEIEAAEKTAGDIVNWNVRLTRLFMIGLL
;
A
#
# COMPACT_ATOMS: atom_id res chain seq x y z
N MET A 1 12.57 -29.72 -49.83
CA MET A 1 13.20 -28.68 -48.99
C MET A 1 12.13 -27.66 -48.59
N ASN A 2 11.55 -27.81 -47.40
CA ASN A 2 10.72 -26.76 -46.76
C ASN A 2 10.49 -27.12 -45.28
N THR A 3 11.56 -27.19 -44.48
CA THR A 3 11.48 -27.49 -43.03
C THR A 3 11.59 -26.24 -42.15
N ASP A 4 11.88 -25.08 -42.74
CA ASP A 4 12.31 -23.90 -41.96
C ASP A 4 11.14 -22.98 -41.55
N LYS A 5 9.96 -23.14 -42.15
CA LYS A 5 8.77 -22.33 -41.81
C LYS A 5 8.03 -22.78 -40.55
N HIS A 6 8.17 -24.05 -40.14
CA HIS A 6 7.51 -24.57 -38.93
C HIS A 6 8.33 -24.31 -37.65
N GLY A 7 9.66 -24.31 -37.72
CA GLY A 7 10.52 -23.97 -36.59
C GLY A 7 10.34 -22.52 -36.10
N PHE A 8 10.30 -21.56 -37.03
CA PHE A 8 10.14 -20.15 -36.70
C PHE A 8 8.78 -19.81 -36.05
N GLY A 9 7.72 -20.53 -36.40
CA GLY A 9 6.38 -20.35 -35.80
C GLY A 9 6.30 -20.92 -34.37
N PHE A 10 6.88 -22.10 -34.16
CA PHE A 10 6.92 -22.75 -32.85
C PHE A 10 7.79 -21.98 -31.86
N GLU A 11 8.98 -21.52 -32.27
CA GLU A 11 9.87 -20.73 -31.42
C GLU A 11 9.22 -19.41 -30.97
N LYS A 12 8.52 -18.72 -31.87
CA LYS A 12 7.73 -17.52 -31.52
C LYS A 12 6.64 -17.81 -30.50
N LEU A 13 5.95 -18.95 -30.64
CA LEU A 13 4.92 -19.36 -29.69
C LEU A 13 5.52 -19.62 -28.30
N VAL A 14 6.68 -20.29 -28.24
CA VAL A 14 7.40 -20.53 -26.98
C VAL A 14 7.82 -19.21 -26.32
N VAL A 15 8.37 -18.28 -27.10
CA VAL A 15 8.73 -16.94 -26.60
C VAL A 15 7.51 -16.19 -26.11
N LEU A 16 6.40 -16.22 -26.84
CA LEU A 16 5.15 -15.58 -26.44
C LEU A 16 4.64 -16.14 -25.10
N PHE A 17 4.64 -17.46 -24.92
CA PHE A 17 4.21 -18.08 -23.66
C PHE A 17 5.11 -17.69 -22.49
N ALA A 18 6.43 -17.70 -22.69
CA ALA A 18 7.39 -17.28 -21.67
C ALA A 18 7.19 -15.80 -21.28
N GLN A 19 6.99 -14.92 -22.27
CA GLN A 19 6.72 -13.50 -22.05
C GLN A 19 5.39 -13.27 -21.32
N THR A 20 4.32 -13.93 -21.75
CA THR A 20 3.00 -13.84 -21.09
C THR A 20 3.07 -14.31 -19.65
N GLN A 21 3.69 -15.46 -19.39
CA GLN A 21 3.87 -15.98 -18.02
C GLN A 21 4.67 -15.00 -17.16
N SER A 22 5.80 -14.50 -17.68
CA SER A 22 6.65 -13.54 -16.97
C SER A 22 5.88 -12.26 -16.62
N GLU A 23 5.13 -11.70 -17.57
CA GLU A 23 4.38 -10.46 -17.37
C GLU A 23 3.25 -10.62 -16.35
N LEU A 24 2.46 -11.68 -16.48
CA LEU A 24 1.36 -11.96 -15.55
C LEU A 24 1.89 -12.29 -14.13
N GLN A 25 3.04 -12.94 -14.01
CA GLN A 25 3.68 -13.18 -12.72
C GLN A 25 4.15 -11.88 -12.06
N LYS A 26 4.75 -10.95 -12.83
CA LYS A 26 5.12 -9.62 -12.34
C LYS A 26 3.89 -8.83 -11.89
N GLN A 27 2.82 -8.84 -12.69
CA GLN A 27 1.57 -8.18 -12.35
C GLN A 27 0.95 -8.73 -11.05
N ALA A 28 0.95 -10.05 -10.87
CA ALA A 28 0.46 -10.69 -9.65
C ALA A 28 1.28 -10.28 -8.42
N ALA A 29 2.60 -10.32 -8.53
CA ALA A 29 3.49 -9.87 -7.44
C ALA A 29 3.25 -8.39 -7.08
N ARG A 30 3.11 -7.54 -8.09
CA ARG A 30 2.82 -6.11 -7.91
C ARG A 30 1.50 -5.87 -7.20
N SER A 31 0.46 -6.62 -7.55
CA SER A 31 -0.85 -6.53 -6.87
C SER A 31 -0.74 -6.88 -5.39
N VAL A 32 0.02 -7.94 -5.07
CA VAL A 32 0.28 -8.35 -3.68
C VAL A 32 1.06 -7.27 -2.93
N ASP A 33 2.08 -6.68 -3.55
CA ASP A 33 2.88 -5.60 -2.95
C ASP A 33 2.03 -4.37 -2.63
N ILE A 34 1.18 -3.94 -3.56
CA ILE A 34 0.28 -2.79 -3.35
C ILE A 34 -0.69 -3.09 -2.21
N ALA A 35 -1.32 -4.27 -2.20
CA ALA A 35 -2.22 -4.66 -1.12
C ALA A 35 -1.51 -4.68 0.24
N LEU A 36 -0.25 -5.13 0.27
CA LEU A 36 0.57 -5.14 1.47
C LEU A 36 0.87 -3.73 1.98
N VAL A 37 1.23 -2.81 1.10
CA VAL A 37 1.49 -1.41 1.43
C VAL A 37 0.23 -0.72 1.96
N ILE A 38 -0.91 -0.91 1.29
CA ILE A 38 -2.21 -0.37 1.71
C ILE A 38 -2.56 -0.87 3.10
N ARG A 39 -2.46 -2.19 3.35
CA ARG A 39 -2.70 -2.78 4.67
C ARG A 39 -1.82 -2.15 5.74
N ASN A 40 -0.52 -2.01 5.47
CA ASN A 40 0.42 -1.43 6.43
C ASN A 40 0.12 0.04 6.73
N TRP A 41 -0.26 0.81 5.70
CA TRP A 41 -0.67 2.20 5.87
C TRP A 41 -1.95 2.30 6.73
N LEU A 42 -2.96 1.48 6.43
CA LEU A 42 -4.21 1.42 7.20
C LEU A 42 -3.96 1.02 8.66
N PHE A 43 -3.09 0.05 8.91
CA PHE A 43 -2.73 -0.34 10.29
C PHE A 43 -2.08 0.82 11.04
N GLY A 44 -1.21 1.58 10.37
CA GLY A 44 -0.64 2.81 10.94
C GLY A 44 -1.70 3.85 11.27
N TRP A 45 -2.64 4.06 10.35
CA TRP A 45 -3.77 4.95 10.56
C TRP A 45 -4.64 4.53 11.76
N TYR A 46 -5.02 3.25 11.84
CA TYR A 46 -5.81 2.71 12.96
C TYR A 46 -5.13 2.93 14.31
N ILE A 47 -3.80 2.73 14.36
CA ILE A 47 -3.01 2.95 15.57
C ILE A 47 -3.09 4.43 15.98
N VAL A 48 -2.82 5.35 15.05
CA VAL A 48 -2.80 6.79 15.36
C VAL A 48 -4.18 7.30 15.77
N GLU A 49 -5.26 6.86 15.12
CA GLU A 49 -6.60 7.27 15.56
C GLU A 49 -7.03 6.66 16.88
N PHE A 50 -6.61 5.43 17.16
CA PHE A 50 -6.84 4.84 18.47
C PHE A 50 -6.14 5.65 19.57
N GLU A 51 -4.90 6.07 19.32
CA GLU A 51 -4.11 6.93 20.22
C GLU A 51 -4.76 8.32 20.42
N ASN A 52 -5.34 8.90 19.37
CA ASN A 52 -5.97 10.23 19.42
C ASN A 52 -7.40 10.24 20.00
N GLY A 53 -8.05 9.09 20.11
CA GLY A 53 -9.46 8.94 20.48
C GLY A 53 -9.85 9.24 21.94
N GLY A 54 -9.03 10.00 22.69
CA GLY A 54 -9.35 10.52 24.03
C GLY A 54 -8.43 10.03 25.15
N ALA A 55 -8.39 10.81 26.25
CA ALA A 55 -7.51 10.58 27.41
C ALA A 55 -7.68 9.19 28.04
N GLU A 56 -8.91 8.68 28.09
CA GLU A 56 -9.24 7.36 28.65
C GLU A 56 -8.53 6.21 27.91
N ARG A 57 -8.41 6.27 26.58
CA ARG A 57 -7.72 5.23 25.77
C ARG A 57 -6.21 5.29 25.91
N ALA A 58 -5.68 6.51 25.95
CA ALA A 58 -4.27 6.77 26.24
C ALA A 58 -3.89 6.31 27.66
N GLU A 59 -4.82 6.34 28.61
CA GLU A 59 -4.61 5.84 29.97
C GLU A 59 -4.71 4.30 30.06
N LEU A 60 -5.72 3.69 29.44
CA LEU A 60 -5.96 2.24 29.45
C LEU A 60 -4.81 1.43 28.84
N TYR A 61 -4.27 1.88 27.70
CA TYR A 61 -3.22 1.15 26.99
C TYR A 61 -1.84 1.81 27.09
N GLY A 62 -1.81 3.15 27.22
CA GLY A 62 -0.59 3.94 27.38
C GLY A 62 0.56 3.54 26.47
N LYS A 63 1.77 3.51 27.04
CA LYS A 63 3.00 3.13 26.31
C LYS A 63 3.03 1.66 25.86
N LYS A 64 2.04 0.83 26.25
CA LYS A 64 1.99 -0.61 25.95
C LYS A 64 1.04 -0.98 24.81
N LEU A 65 0.31 -0.04 24.22
CA LEU A 65 -0.65 -0.30 23.13
C LEU A 65 -0.08 -1.24 22.05
N LEU A 66 1.08 -0.91 21.49
CA LEU A 66 1.69 -1.71 20.42
C LEU A 66 2.15 -3.10 20.89
N GLN A 67 2.48 -3.26 22.18
CA GLN A 67 2.84 -4.56 22.73
C GLN A 67 1.60 -5.45 22.83
N CYS A 68 0.50 -4.91 23.35
CA CYS A 68 -0.79 -5.60 23.42
C CYS A 68 -1.29 -5.97 22.01
N LEU A 69 -1.30 -5.02 21.07
CA LEU A 69 -1.67 -5.27 19.68
C LEU A 69 -0.82 -6.38 19.05
N SER A 70 0.50 -6.38 19.29
CA SER A 70 1.37 -7.44 18.75
C SER A 70 1.02 -8.81 19.31
N ALA A 71 0.69 -8.90 20.60
CA ALA A 71 0.29 -10.15 21.24
C ALA A 71 -1.06 -10.65 20.71
N GLU A 72 -2.08 -9.80 20.73
CA GLU A 72 -3.45 -10.14 20.30
C GLU A 72 -3.52 -10.51 18.81
N LEU A 73 -2.89 -9.72 17.93
CA LEU A 73 -2.92 -10.01 16.49
C LEU A 73 -2.15 -11.29 16.15
N LYS A 74 -1.08 -11.62 16.89
CA LYS A 74 -0.40 -12.92 16.74
C LYS A 74 -1.27 -14.08 17.21
N GLN A 75 -1.98 -13.93 18.32
CA GLN A 75 -2.93 -14.95 18.80
C GLN A 75 -4.08 -15.17 17.80
N ALA A 76 -4.53 -14.10 17.12
CA ALA A 76 -5.47 -14.17 16.02
C ALA A 76 -4.89 -14.76 14.71
N GLY A 77 -3.62 -15.16 14.68
CA GLY A 77 -2.98 -15.82 13.55
C GLY A 77 -2.43 -14.88 12.47
N LEU A 78 -2.40 -13.56 12.71
CA LEU A 78 -1.85 -12.61 11.75
C LEU A 78 -0.32 -12.69 11.72
N LYS A 79 0.24 -12.72 10.51
CA LYS A 79 1.69 -12.69 10.27
C LYS A 79 2.16 -11.25 10.05
N GLY A 80 3.41 -10.97 10.43
CA GLY A 80 4.04 -9.66 10.20
C GLY A 80 3.55 -8.54 11.13
N VAL A 81 2.96 -8.87 12.28
CA VAL A 81 2.43 -7.94 13.29
C VAL A 81 3.32 -7.87 14.54
N SER A 82 4.64 -7.94 14.37
CA SER A 82 5.60 -7.74 15.46
C SER A 82 5.53 -6.31 16.00
N LEU A 83 5.95 -6.09 17.25
CA LEU A 83 6.07 -4.73 17.82
C LEU A 83 6.84 -3.78 16.89
N THR A 84 7.95 -4.26 16.30
CA THR A 84 8.75 -3.48 15.34
C THR A 84 7.95 -3.12 14.09
N ASN A 85 7.21 -4.07 13.52
CA ASN A 85 6.40 -3.80 12.34
C ASN A 85 5.25 -2.83 12.66
N LEU A 86 4.59 -2.97 13.80
CA LEU A 86 3.53 -2.04 14.22
C LEU A 86 4.08 -0.61 14.42
N LYS A 87 5.30 -0.46 14.97
CA LYS A 87 6.00 0.83 15.01
C LYS A 87 6.27 1.39 13.62
N GLN A 88 6.71 0.55 12.68
CA GLN A 88 6.92 0.95 11.29
C GLN A 88 5.63 1.37 10.61
N PHE A 89 4.52 0.66 10.83
CA PHE A 89 3.22 1.00 10.26
C PHE A 89 2.73 2.35 10.79
N ARG A 90 2.83 2.57 12.10
CA ARG A 90 2.51 3.86 12.73
C ARG A 90 3.33 5.01 12.12
N LEU A 91 4.66 4.85 12.05
CA LEU A 91 5.55 5.83 11.45
C LEU A 91 5.25 6.04 9.96
N PHE A 92 4.90 4.98 9.25
CA PHE A 92 4.56 5.02 7.84
C PHE A 92 3.34 5.90 7.59
N TYR A 93 2.27 5.70 8.37
CA TYR A 93 1.11 6.58 8.30
C TYR A 93 1.45 8.03 8.63
N GLU A 94 2.17 8.30 9.73
CA GLU A 94 2.52 9.67 10.11
C GLU A 94 3.36 10.39 9.04
N THR A 95 4.29 9.68 8.40
CA THR A 95 5.17 10.20 7.35
C THR A 95 4.40 10.46 6.05
N TYR A 96 3.43 9.61 5.73
CA TYR A 96 2.69 9.61 4.46
C TYR A 96 1.20 9.90 4.64
N LYS A 97 0.80 10.62 5.69
CA LYS A 97 -0.60 10.97 5.97
C LYS A 97 -1.25 11.79 4.86
N GLU A 98 -0.44 12.55 4.13
CA GLU A 98 -0.88 13.37 2.99
C GLU A 98 -1.23 12.51 1.76
N ILE A 99 -0.82 11.24 1.69
CA ILE A 99 -1.25 10.32 0.62
C ILE A 99 -2.77 10.07 0.70
N GLY A 100 -3.34 10.10 1.90
CA GLY A 100 -4.80 10.05 2.09
C GLY A 100 -5.51 11.35 1.71
N ARG A 101 -4.78 12.46 1.52
CA ARG A 101 -5.33 13.76 1.12
C ARG A 101 -5.16 13.94 -0.39
N ALA A 102 -6.23 14.26 -1.10
CA ALA A 102 -6.14 14.56 -2.53
C ALA A 102 -5.33 15.85 -2.76
N PRO A 103 -4.46 15.92 -3.79
CA PRO A 103 -3.88 17.20 -4.22
C PRO A 103 -4.99 18.18 -4.58
N PRO A 104 -4.84 19.50 -4.30
CA PRO A 104 -5.90 20.48 -4.55
C PRO A 104 -6.33 20.60 -6.02
N ASP A 105 -5.47 20.18 -6.96
CA ASP A 105 -5.54 20.61 -8.37
C ASP A 105 -6.02 19.54 -9.36
N GLN A 106 -6.48 18.38 -8.89
CA GLN A 106 -7.12 17.37 -9.76
C GLN A 106 -8.45 16.91 -9.14
N SER A 107 -9.51 17.61 -9.55
CA SER A 107 -10.92 17.22 -9.59
C SER A 107 -11.44 16.20 -8.55
N SER A 108 -12.31 16.70 -7.67
CA SER A 108 -13.42 16.01 -7.00
C SER A 108 -13.08 14.72 -6.24
N ILE A 109 -12.12 14.77 -5.31
CA ILE A 109 -12.31 14.02 -4.07
C ILE A 109 -12.51 15.06 -2.99
N ASP A 110 -13.77 15.31 -2.65
CA ASP A 110 -14.13 16.10 -1.49
C ASP A 110 -13.33 15.57 -0.31
N THR A 111 -12.42 16.37 0.23
CA THR A 111 -11.67 16.09 1.47
C THR A 111 -12.63 15.74 2.62
N ASN A 112 -13.88 16.23 2.53
CA ASN A 112 -15.00 15.89 3.40
C ASN A 112 -15.48 14.43 3.30
N ASN A 113 -15.26 13.75 2.16
CA ASN A 113 -15.65 12.35 1.95
C ASN A 113 -14.62 11.37 2.53
N TRP A 114 -13.32 11.66 2.43
CA TRP A 114 -12.30 10.83 3.09
C TRP A 114 -12.50 10.79 4.60
N GLY A 115 -12.70 11.96 5.23
CA GLY A 115 -13.02 12.08 6.66
C GLY A 115 -14.29 11.31 7.07
N LYS A 116 -15.33 11.31 6.23
CA LYS A 116 -16.57 10.54 6.44
C LYS A 116 -16.35 9.04 6.30
N ILE A 117 -15.63 8.60 5.26
CA ILE A 117 -15.28 7.20 5.02
C ILE A 117 -14.45 6.67 6.20
N THR A 118 -13.42 7.40 6.62
CA THR A 118 -12.57 7.03 7.75
C THR A 118 -13.33 6.99 9.07
N GLN A 119 -14.20 7.97 9.33
CA GLN A 119 -15.05 7.98 10.53
C GLN A 119 -16.05 6.83 10.52
N THR A 120 -16.60 6.48 9.36
CA THR A 120 -17.56 5.40 9.19
C THR A 120 -16.91 4.03 9.41
N VAL A 121 -15.75 3.75 8.79
CA VAL A 121 -14.99 2.51 9.02
C VAL A 121 -14.61 2.34 10.48
N PHE A 122 -14.15 3.42 11.12
CA PHE A 122 -13.74 3.37 12.52
C PHE A 122 -14.94 3.20 13.47
N ALA A 123 -16.00 3.99 13.31
CA ALA A 123 -17.21 3.91 14.13
C ALA A 123 -17.94 2.57 13.97
N GLN A 124 -17.96 2.00 12.75
CA GLN A 124 -18.51 0.67 12.50
C GLN A 124 -17.64 -0.44 13.09
N SER A 125 -16.30 -0.31 13.06
CA SER A 125 -15.39 -1.32 13.62
C SER A 125 -15.31 -1.29 15.15
N LEU A 126 -15.53 -0.13 15.79
CA LEU A 126 -15.50 0.01 17.25
C LEU A 126 -16.83 -0.35 17.94
N ASN A 127 -17.96 -0.31 17.22
CA ASN A 127 -19.25 -0.82 17.73
C ASN A 127 -19.34 -2.37 17.69
N VAL A 128 -18.25 -3.06 17.36
CA VAL A 128 -18.18 -4.51 17.36
C VAL A 128 -17.97 -4.99 18.79
N ASP A 129 -19.08 -5.34 19.44
CA ASP A 129 -19.10 -6.11 20.67
C ASP A 129 -18.39 -7.45 20.41
N THR A 130 -17.13 -7.56 20.87
CA THR A 130 -16.19 -8.65 20.52
C THR A 130 -16.72 -10.04 20.90
N GLN A 131 -17.71 -10.12 21.80
CA GLN A 131 -18.39 -11.36 22.17
C GLN A 131 -19.46 -11.83 21.15
N LYS A 132 -19.93 -10.99 20.22
CA LYS A 132 -20.97 -11.33 19.23
C LYS A 132 -20.45 -11.72 17.84
N ILE A 133 -19.14 -11.64 17.58
CA ILE A 133 -18.55 -12.00 16.27
C ILE A 133 -18.79 -13.47 15.89
N ARG A 134 -19.02 -14.36 16.87
CA ARG A 134 -19.34 -15.76 16.57
C ARG A 134 -20.76 -15.97 16.03
N GLN A 135 -21.67 -14.98 16.11
CA GLN A 135 -23.09 -15.14 15.72
C GLN A 135 -23.74 -13.93 15.03
N ALA A 136 -23.02 -12.85 14.73
CA ALA A 136 -23.62 -11.67 14.06
C ALA A 136 -23.71 -11.81 12.54
N ALA A 137 -24.84 -11.31 12.02
CA ALA A 137 -25.42 -11.48 10.68
C ALA A 137 -24.52 -11.10 9.48
N PRO A 138 -24.78 -11.68 8.28
CA PRO A 138 -24.01 -11.44 7.04
C PRO A 138 -23.93 -9.97 6.58
N ASP A 139 -24.84 -9.10 7.02
CA ASP A 139 -25.03 -7.74 6.49
C ASP A 139 -23.86 -6.77 6.82
N GLN A 140 -23.38 -6.77 8.07
CA GLN A 140 -22.27 -5.89 8.51
C GLN A 140 -20.90 -6.27 7.89
N SER A 141 -20.74 -7.54 7.52
CA SER A 141 -19.53 -8.03 6.85
C SER A 141 -19.43 -7.53 5.40
N GLN A 142 -20.57 -7.26 4.76
CA GLN A 142 -20.65 -6.85 3.37
C GLN A 142 -20.39 -5.34 3.21
N GLU A 143 -20.92 -4.51 4.11
CA GLU A 143 -20.66 -3.06 4.14
C GLU A 143 -19.19 -2.74 4.42
N THR A 144 -18.60 -3.41 5.41
CA THR A 144 -17.17 -3.25 5.75
C THR A 144 -16.28 -3.62 4.55
N ARG A 145 -16.64 -4.69 3.83
CA ARG A 145 -15.92 -5.13 2.63
C ARG A 145 -16.05 -4.13 1.49
N ALA A 146 -17.25 -3.61 1.24
CA ALA A 146 -17.48 -2.60 0.20
C ALA A 146 -16.67 -1.33 0.47
N CYS A 147 -16.65 -0.87 1.72
CA CYS A 147 -15.86 0.30 2.11
C CYS A 147 -14.35 0.07 1.95
N LEU A 148 -13.84 -1.10 2.38
CA LEU A 148 -12.43 -1.46 2.18
C LEU A 148 -12.06 -1.55 0.70
N GLN A 149 -12.96 -2.03 -0.17
CA GLN A 149 -12.75 -2.04 -1.62
C GLN A 149 -12.60 -0.62 -2.18
N GLU A 150 -13.46 0.31 -1.77
CA GLU A 150 -13.39 1.70 -2.20
C GLU A 150 -12.09 2.39 -1.74
N ILE A 151 -11.73 2.20 -0.46
CA ILE A 151 -10.47 2.72 0.11
C ILE A 151 -9.27 2.14 -0.63
N THR A 152 -9.28 0.84 -0.87
CA THR A 152 -8.19 0.14 -1.56
C THR A 152 -8.03 0.68 -2.98
N ALA A 153 -9.13 0.88 -3.72
CA ALA A 153 -9.09 1.44 -5.08
C ALA A 153 -8.50 2.87 -5.10
N LYS A 154 -8.84 3.70 -4.11
CA LYS A 154 -8.30 5.06 -3.99
C LYS A 154 -6.82 5.09 -3.61
N LEU A 155 -6.38 4.17 -2.76
CA LEU A 155 -5.00 4.10 -2.30
C LEU A 155 -4.08 3.39 -3.32
N SER A 156 -4.60 2.43 -4.08
CA SER A 156 -3.82 1.71 -5.10
C SER A 156 -3.30 2.61 -6.20
N ALA A 157 -4.01 3.71 -6.50
CA ALA A 157 -3.55 4.71 -7.46
C ALA A 157 -2.38 5.57 -6.95
N ARG A 158 -2.11 5.56 -5.64
CA ARG A 158 -1.10 6.43 -5.00
C ARG A 158 0.15 5.67 -4.54
N PHE A 159 0.04 4.38 -4.26
CA PHE A 159 1.18 3.56 -3.85
C PHE A 159 1.87 2.89 -5.04
N VAL A 160 3.01 3.44 -5.44
CA VAL A 160 3.76 2.98 -6.63
C VAL A 160 4.89 2.01 -6.28
N LEU A 161 5.26 1.87 -5.02
CA LEU A 161 6.38 1.03 -4.59
C LEU A 161 5.91 -0.15 -3.73
N GLY A 162 6.75 -1.18 -3.61
CA GLY A 162 6.56 -2.26 -2.64
C GLY A 162 6.97 -1.85 -1.22
N TRP A 163 6.58 -2.66 -0.22
CA TRP A 163 6.81 -2.34 1.20
C TRP A 163 8.29 -2.14 1.57
N THR A 164 9.21 -2.90 0.97
CA THR A 164 10.65 -2.81 1.23
C THR A 164 11.23 -1.43 0.90
N HIS A 165 10.72 -0.78 -0.15
CA HIS A 165 11.09 0.60 -0.48
C HIS A 165 10.61 1.56 0.60
N TYR A 166 9.38 1.43 1.09
CA TYR A 166 8.88 2.27 2.17
C TYR A 166 9.66 2.08 3.46
N VAL A 167 10.05 0.85 3.83
CA VAL A 167 10.94 0.64 4.98
C VAL A 167 12.25 1.41 4.84
N THR A 168 12.83 1.43 3.63
CA THR A 168 14.05 2.21 3.35
C THR A 168 13.78 3.71 3.45
N LEU A 169 12.70 4.19 2.83
CA LEU A 169 12.30 5.60 2.84
C LEU A 169 12.01 6.12 4.25
N LEU A 170 11.47 5.29 5.14
CA LEU A 170 11.23 5.67 6.55
C LEU A 170 12.52 5.95 7.33
N THR A 171 13.69 5.50 6.83
CA THR A 171 14.98 5.83 7.44
C THR A 171 15.57 7.16 6.95
N VAL A 172 15.08 7.64 5.80
CA VAL A 172 15.55 8.88 5.16
C VAL A 172 14.80 10.07 5.77
N LYS A 173 15.55 11.00 6.38
CA LYS A 173 14.96 12.16 7.07
C LYS A 173 14.52 13.26 6.11
N ASN A 174 15.27 13.48 5.03
CA ASN A 174 15.02 14.55 4.06
C ASN A 174 13.86 14.17 3.12
N SER A 175 12.86 15.04 3.01
CA SER A 175 11.68 14.81 2.16
C SER A 175 12.02 14.82 0.67
N GLU A 176 12.95 15.66 0.22
CA GLU A 176 13.36 15.73 -1.19
C GLU A 176 14.13 14.48 -1.62
N GLU A 177 14.98 13.97 -0.73
CA GLU A 177 15.72 12.72 -0.97
C GLU A 177 14.77 11.51 -1.05
N ARG A 178 13.74 11.47 -0.19
CA ARG A 178 12.66 10.47 -0.28
C ARG A 178 11.94 10.57 -1.63
N ARG A 179 11.54 11.78 -2.02
CA ARG A 179 10.82 11.99 -3.28
C ARG A 179 11.65 11.61 -4.50
N PHE A 180 12.94 11.95 -4.49
CA PHE A 180 13.88 11.55 -5.54
C PHE A 180 13.97 10.02 -5.65
N TYR A 181 14.14 9.32 -4.53
CA TYR A 181 14.14 7.86 -4.50
C TYR A 181 12.82 7.27 -5.01
N GLU A 182 11.69 7.87 -4.64
CA GLU A 182 10.37 7.39 -5.09
C GLU A 182 10.21 7.45 -6.60
N ILE A 183 10.66 8.53 -7.23
CA ILE A 183 10.66 8.69 -8.70
C ILE A 183 11.55 7.63 -9.34
N GLU A 184 12.79 7.49 -8.88
CA GLU A 184 13.75 6.52 -9.42
C GLU A 184 13.28 5.07 -9.26
N ALA A 185 12.72 4.73 -8.09
CA ALA A 185 12.23 3.39 -7.81
C ALA A 185 10.94 3.09 -8.60
N ALA A 186 10.07 4.08 -8.79
CA ALA A 186 8.87 3.94 -9.62
C ALA A 186 9.24 3.72 -11.09
N GLU A 187 10.22 4.46 -11.60
CA GLU A 187 10.74 4.27 -12.96
C GLU A 187 11.35 2.88 -13.16
N LYS A 188 12.11 2.36 -12.18
CA LYS A 188 12.64 0.99 -12.25
C LYS A 188 11.57 -0.09 -12.16
N THR A 189 10.51 0.16 -11.40
CA THR A 189 9.37 -0.75 -11.27
C THR A 189 8.49 -0.73 -12.51
N ALA A 190 8.40 0.41 -13.21
CA ALA A 190 7.68 0.57 -14.47
C ALA A 190 8.52 0.19 -15.71
N GLY A 191 9.85 0.23 -15.58
CA GLY A 191 10.83 0.14 -16.66
C GLY A 191 11.01 -1.23 -17.34
N ASP A 192 10.12 -2.18 -17.10
CA ASP A 192 9.92 -3.31 -18.02
C ASP A 192 9.06 -2.94 -19.24
N ILE A 193 8.48 -1.73 -19.25
CA ILE A 193 7.78 -1.13 -20.40
C ILE A 193 8.25 0.33 -20.50
N VAL A 194 8.75 0.75 -21.67
CA VAL A 194 9.19 2.11 -22.07
C VAL A 194 10.70 2.45 -21.94
N ASN A 195 11.41 2.08 -23.00
CA ASN A 195 12.35 2.88 -23.82
C ASN A 195 13.42 3.77 -23.13
N TRP A 196 14.67 3.34 -23.28
CA TRP A 196 15.93 3.99 -22.87
C TRP A 196 16.19 5.40 -23.43
N ASN A 197 15.37 5.90 -24.37
CA ASN A 197 15.57 7.18 -25.07
C ASN A 197 15.37 8.44 -24.21
N VAL A 198 14.69 8.37 -23.06
CA VAL A 198 14.49 9.55 -22.18
C VAL A 198 15.67 9.80 -21.24
N ARG A 199 16.47 8.75 -20.97
CA ARG A 199 17.65 8.86 -20.08
C ARG A 199 18.80 9.66 -20.69
N LEU A 200 18.95 9.67 -22.01
CA LEU A 200 20.03 10.41 -22.67
C LEU A 200 19.76 11.93 -22.74
N THR A 201 18.50 12.35 -22.79
CA THR A 201 18.14 13.78 -22.86
C THR A 201 18.09 14.47 -21.49
N ARG A 202 17.84 13.74 -20.39
CA ARG A 202 17.87 14.32 -19.03
C ARG A 202 19.27 14.36 -18.39
N LEU A 203 20.15 13.41 -18.74
CA LEU A 203 21.53 13.42 -18.24
C LEU A 203 22.38 14.55 -18.87
N PHE A 204 22.01 15.07 -20.04
CA PHE A 204 22.68 16.23 -20.65
C PHE A 204 22.27 17.59 -20.06
N MET A 205 21.17 17.69 -19.31
CA MET A 205 20.64 18.97 -18.81
C MET A 205 20.98 19.29 -17.34
N ILE A 206 21.60 18.37 -16.59
CA ILE A 206 21.95 18.58 -15.17
C ILE A 206 23.48 18.71 -14.98
N GLY A 207 24.26 18.63 -16.06
CA GLY A 207 25.72 18.70 -16.02
C GLY A 207 26.34 19.45 -17.19
N LEU A 208 26.03 20.74 -17.35
CA LEU A 208 27.01 21.79 -17.74
C LEU A 208 26.31 23.18 -17.76
N LEU A 209 26.97 24.14 -17.10
CA LEU A 209 26.67 25.58 -16.89
C LEU A 209 25.62 25.91 -15.82
#